data_AF-A0A2V3DN25-F1
#
_entry.id   AF-A0A2V3DN25-F1
#
_cell.length_a   1.000
_cell.length_b   1.000
_cell.length_c   1.000
_cell.angle_alpha   90.00
_cell.angle_beta   90.00
_cell.angle_gamma   90.00
#
_symmetry.space_group_name_H-M   'P 1'
#
loop_
_entity.id
_entity.type
_entity.pdbx_description
1 polymer ?
#
loop_
_entity_poly.entity_id
_entity_poly.type
_entity_poly.pdbx_seq_one_letter_code
_entity_poly.pdbx_strand_id
1 'polypeptide(L)'
;MSEPGGLEAPRYPRPPKRWALITAALGAGVGSGLLGTSLHSHAWYVGTGPTVFPYGAALALLLLVAVALYVGLWSENAWVSVLCGAGAYITAGALSLQLGSVGIITGNVQGSVWIYGIAIMTPVAAWLAWAVLRSQRK
;
A
#
# COMPACT_ATOMS: atom_id res chain seq x y z
N MET A 1 -3.19 2.97 58.62
CA MET A 1 -2.64 1.80 57.94
C MET A 1 -3.29 1.79 56.56
N SER A 2 -2.59 2.32 55.56
CA SER A 2 -3.13 2.64 54.23
C SER A 2 -2.48 1.68 53.24
N GLU A 3 -3.28 0.91 52.49
CA GLU A 3 -2.75 0.00 51.47
C GLU A 3 -2.01 0.78 50.37
N PRO A 4 -0.79 0.37 49.99
CA PRO A 4 -0.09 0.98 48.86
C PRO A 4 -0.81 0.59 47.57
N GLY A 5 -1.26 1.59 46.81
CA GLY A 5 -1.95 1.44 45.54
C GLY A 5 -1.21 0.49 44.60
N GLY A 6 -1.85 -0.64 44.30
CA GLY A 6 -1.39 -1.59 43.30
C GLY A 6 -1.33 -0.90 41.94
N LEU A 7 -0.12 -0.77 41.41
CA LEU A 7 0.10 -0.36 40.03
C LEU A 7 -0.55 -1.43 39.14
N GLU A 8 -1.70 -1.12 38.54
CA GLU A 8 -2.29 -1.97 37.50
C GLU A 8 -1.23 -2.19 36.43
N ALA A 9 -0.79 -3.44 36.28
CA ALA A 9 0.17 -3.80 35.24
C ALA A 9 -0.41 -3.36 33.88
N PRO A 10 0.41 -2.76 32.98
CA PRO A 10 -0.06 -2.34 31.66
C PRO A 10 -0.77 -3.52 30.97
N ARG A 11 -2.06 -3.36 30.65
CA ARG A 11 -2.76 -4.34 29.82
C ARG A 11 -2.21 -4.22 28.41
N TYR A 12 -1.21 -5.01 28.09
CA TYR A 12 -0.77 -5.17 26.72
C TYR A 12 -1.95 -5.70 25.89
N PRO A 13 -2.35 -5.01 24.81
CA PRO A 13 -3.33 -5.55 23.87
C PRO A 13 -2.89 -6.94 23.43
N ARG A 14 -3.81 -7.90 23.40
CA ARG A 14 -3.51 -9.23 22.86
C ARG A 14 -3.04 -9.08 21.41
N PRO A 15 -1.97 -9.80 21.00
CA PRO A 15 -1.52 -9.72 19.62
C PRO A 15 -2.66 -10.12 18.67
N PRO A 16 -2.89 -9.37 17.58
CA PRO A 16 -3.97 -9.65 16.65
C PRO A 16 -3.85 -11.06 16.07
N LYS A 17 -4.99 -11.72 15.86
CA LYS A 17 -5.02 -13.06 15.24
C LYS A 17 -4.49 -12.96 13.81
N ARG A 18 -3.75 -13.97 13.35
CA ARG A 18 -3.13 -14.00 12.00
C ARG A 18 -4.13 -13.72 10.87
N TRP A 19 -5.35 -14.26 10.94
CA TRP A 19 -6.37 -14.00 9.92
C TRP A 19 -6.79 -12.52 9.88
N ALA A 20 -6.87 -11.85 11.03
CA ALA A 20 -7.24 -10.43 11.11
C ALA A 20 -6.16 -9.55 10.46
N LEU A 21 -4.88 -9.92 10.60
CA LEU A 21 -3.77 -9.27 9.91
C LEU A 21 -3.86 -9.43 8.39
N ILE A 22 -4.15 -10.64 7.92
CA ILE A 22 -4.30 -10.94 6.49
C ILE A 22 -5.49 -10.14 5.92
N THR A 23 -6.65 -10.17 6.58
CA THR A 23 -7.84 -9.45 6.11
C THR A 23 -7.63 -7.93 6.12
N ALA A 24 -6.97 -7.39 7.15
CA ALA A 24 -6.67 -5.97 7.21
C ALA A 24 -5.70 -5.55 6.09
N ALA A 25 -4.65 -6.35 5.84
CA ALA A 25 -3.68 -6.06 4.79
C ALA A 25 -4.29 -6.11 3.39
N LEU A 26 -5.06 -7.17 3.10
CA LEU A 26 -5.76 -7.29 1.82
C LEU A 26 -6.81 -6.18 1.65
N GLY A 27 -7.59 -5.87 2.69
CA GLY A 27 -8.56 -4.77 2.66
C GLY A 27 -7.91 -3.42 2.42
N ALA A 28 -6.80 -3.13 3.11
CA ALA A 28 -6.00 -1.92 2.90
C ALA A 28 -5.40 -1.88 1.49
N GLY A 29 -4.93 -3.03 0.99
CA GLY A 29 -4.43 -3.20 -0.37
C GLY A 29 -5.49 -2.90 -1.42
N VAL A 30 -6.69 -3.47 -1.28
CA VAL A 30 -7.83 -3.21 -2.17
C VAL A 30 -8.21 -1.73 -2.12
N GLY A 31 -8.33 -1.14 -0.93
CA GLY A 31 -8.63 0.28 -0.77
C GLY A 31 -7.60 1.17 -1.47
N SER A 32 -6.30 0.89 -1.27
CA SER A 32 -5.22 1.58 -1.97
C SER A 32 -5.26 1.36 -3.49
N GLY A 33 -5.62 0.16 -3.93
CA GLY A 33 -5.74 -0.17 -5.36
C GLY A 33 -6.86 0.63 -6.04
N LEU A 34 -8.03 0.73 -5.40
CA LEU A 34 -9.16 1.52 -5.89
C LEU A 34 -8.83 3.02 -5.94
N LEU A 35 -8.32 3.58 -4.82
CA LEU A 35 -7.98 4.99 -4.74
C LEU A 35 -6.83 5.35 -5.69
N GLY A 36 -5.80 4.51 -5.77
CA GLY A 36 -4.68 4.71 -6.70
C GLY A 36 -5.11 4.63 -8.17
N THR A 37 -6.08 3.77 -8.49
CA THR A 37 -6.68 3.69 -9.84
C THR A 37 -7.57 4.89 -10.16
N SER A 38 -8.16 5.53 -9.16
CA SER A 38 -8.81 6.84 -9.41
C SER A 38 -7.76 7.91 -9.69
N LEU A 39 -6.66 7.88 -8.94
CA LEU A 39 -5.64 8.93 -8.94
C LEU A 39 -4.69 8.86 -10.15
N HIS A 40 -4.42 7.68 -10.72
CA HIS A 40 -3.39 7.54 -11.76
C HIS A 40 -3.68 8.36 -13.01
N SER A 41 -4.95 8.58 -13.34
CA SER A 41 -5.36 9.32 -14.54
C SER A 41 -4.96 10.80 -14.55
N HIS A 42 -4.56 11.35 -13.40
CA HIS A 42 -4.17 12.74 -13.28
C HIS A 42 -2.76 12.98 -13.82
N ALA A 43 -2.64 13.83 -14.85
CA ALA A 43 -1.37 14.19 -15.46
C ALA A 43 -1.33 15.66 -15.85
N TRP A 44 -0.14 16.24 -15.84
CA TRP A 44 0.12 17.54 -16.46
C TRP A 44 0.69 17.33 -17.87
N TYR A 45 0.10 18.04 -18.82
CA TYR A 45 0.61 18.15 -20.19
C TYR A 45 1.40 19.45 -20.26
N VAL A 46 2.73 19.35 -20.38
CA VAL A 46 3.61 20.51 -20.27
C VAL A 46 3.92 21.03 -21.68
N GLY A 47 3.45 22.25 -21.97
CA GLY A 47 3.65 22.93 -23.26
C GLY A 47 2.74 22.40 -24.38
N THR A 48 3.15 22.63 -25.63
CA THR A 48 2.47 22.14 -26.85
C THR A 48 3.02 20.79 -27.36
N GLY A 49 3.99 20.20 -26.66
CA GLY A 49 4.67 18.95 -27.03
C GLY A 49 4.08 17.69 -26.38
N PRO A 50 4.64 16.50 -26.67
CA PRO A 50 4.15 15.21 -26.17
C PRO A 50 4.54 14.90 -24.70
N THR A 51 5.10 15.86 -23.97
CA THR A 51 5.62 15.62 -22.62
C THR A 51 4.49 15.54 -21.60
N VAL A 52 4.32 14.35 -21.03
CA VAL A 52 3.30 14.06 -20.00
C VAL A 52 3.99 13.80 -18.66
N PHE A 53 3.60 14.53 -17.62
CA PHE A 53 4.03 14.28 -16.25
C PHE A 53 2.89 13.60 -15.46
N PRO A 54 2.96 12.27 -15.23
CA PRO A 54 1.88 11.49 -14.60
C PRO A 54 1.92 11.60 -13.08
N TYR A 55 1.72 12.82 -12.54
CA TYR A 55 1.81 13.06 -11.10
C TYR A 55 0.81 12.24 -10.28
N GLY A 56 -0.36 11.93 -10.86
CA GLY A 56 -1.36 11.07 -10.25
C GLY A 56 -0.85 9.66 -9.96
N ALA A 57 -0.11 9.07 -10.90
CA ALA A 57 0.51 7.76 -10.70
C ALA A 57 1.60 7.81 -9.62
N ALA A 58 2.38 8.90 -9.56
CA ALA A 58 3.36 9.09 -8.48
C ALA A 58 2.70 9.17 -7.10
N LEU A 59 1.61 9.92 -6.97
CA LEU A 59 0.85 10.01 -5.72
C LEU A 59 0.15 8.68 -5.37
N ALA A 60 -0.32 7.93 -6.37
CA ALA A 60 -0.91 6.61 -6.16
C ALA A 60 0.12 5.63 -5.59
N LEU A 61 1.37 5.66 -6.10
CA LEU A 61 2.47 4.86 -5.58
C LEU A 61 2.89 5.29 -4.17
N LEU A 62 2.89 6.59 -3.90
CA LEU A 62 3.15 7.10 -2.55
C LEU A 62 2.09 6.61 -1.56
N LEU A 63 0.81 6.67 -1.93
CA LEU A 63 -0.29 6.13 -1.12
C LEU A 63 -0.09 4.64 -0.84
N LEU A 64 0.19 3.85 -1.88
CA LEU A 64 0.47 2.42 -1.73
C LEU A 64 1.60 2.15 -0.74
N VAL A 65 2.74 2.82 -0.91
CA VAL A 65 3.91 2.63 -0.04
C VAL A 65 3.57 3.01 1.40
N ALA A 66 2.89 4.14 1.60
CA ALA A 66 2.47 4.58 2.94
C ALA A 66 1.56 3.55 3.61
N VAL A 67 0.55 3.03 2.91
CA VAL A 67 -0.38 2.03 3.44
C VAL A 67 0.33 0.70 3.70
N ALA A 68 1.17 0.23 2.77
CA ALA A 68 1.92 -1.01 2.90
C ALA A 68 2.92 -0.97 4.07
N LEU A 69 3.60 0.16 4.27
CA LEU A 69 4.47 0.39 5.42
C LEU A 69 3.66 0.44 6.71
N TYR A 70 2.54 1.16 6.74
CA TYR A 70 1.68 1.26 7.91
C TYR A 70 1.24 -0.13 8.40
N VAL A 71 0.68 -0.98 7.52
CA VAL A 71 0.22 -2.32 7.92
C VAL A 71 1.38 -3.27 8.24
N GLY A 72 2.53 -3.14 7.56
CA GLY A 72 3.72 -3.94 7.82
C GLY A 72 4.36 -3.66 9.17
N LEU A 73 4.47 -2.37 9.52
CA LEU A 73 5.02 -1.94 10.80
C LEU A 73 4.02 -2.18 11.94
N TRP A 74 2.74 -1.90 11.74
CA TRP A 74 1.67 -2.18 12.72
C TRP A 74 1.57 -3.67 13.08
N SER A 75 1.80 -4.55 12.11
CA SER A 75 1.78 -6.01 12.32
C SER A 75 3.13 -6.61 12.73
N GLU A 76 4.18 -5.77 12.81
CA GLU A 76 5.57 -6.19 13.04
C GLU A 76 6.04 -7.29 12.06
N ASN A 77 5.51 -7.31 10.84
CA ASN A 77 5.80 -8.34 9.85
C ASN A 77 5.83 -7.77 8.43
N ALA A 78 7.02 -7.73 7.83
CA ALA A 78 7.23 -7.24 6.47
C ALA A 78 6.43 -8.00 5.40
N TRP A 79 6.07 -9.28 5.62
CA TRP A 79 5.22 -10.02 4.68
C TRP A 79 3.81 -9.45 4.58
N VAL A 80 3.33 -8.75 5.60
CA VAL A 80 2.01 -8.09 5.60
C VAL A 80 2.01 -6.92 4.62
N SER A 81 3.14 -6.23 4.42
CA SER A 81 3.29 -5.23 3.35
C SER A 81 3.17 -5.86 1.96
N VAL A 82 3.72 -7.07 1.77
CA VAL A 82 3.61 -7.80 0.49
C VAL A 82 2.16 -8.18 0.21
N LEU A 83 1.42 -8.67 1.22
CA LEU A 83 -0.01 -8.99 1.06
C LEU A 83 -0.84 -7.76 0.71
N CYS A 84 -0.53 -6.62 1.32
CA CYS A 84 -1.15 -5.34 0.98
C CYS A 84 -0.90 -4.95 -0.48
N GLY A 85 0.36 -5.00 -0.92
CA GLY A 85 0.72 -4.72 -2.31
C GLY A 85 0.10 -5.71 -3.30
N ALA A 86 0.01 -6.99 -2.95
CA ALA A 86 -0.67 -8.00 -3.75
C ALA A 86 -2.16 -7.68 -3.91
N GLY A 87 -2.84 -7.26 -2.84
CA GLY A 87 -4.22 -6.79 -2.89
C GLY A 87 -4.38 -5.62 -3.86
N ALA A 88 -3.51 -4.60 -3.75
CA ALA A 88 -3.53 -3.45 -4.65
C ALA A 88 -3.27 -3.84 -6.12
N TYR A 89 -2.30 -4.72 -6.37
CA TYR A 89 -1.93 -5.18 -7.71
C TYR A 89 -3.07 -5.97 -8.36
N ILE A 90 -3.71 -6.87 -7.60
CA ILE A 90 -4.86 -7.63 -8.08
C ILE A 90 -6.02 -6.70 -8.37
N THR A 91 -6.30 -5.72 -7.51
CA THR A 91 -7.36 -4.71 -7.75
C THR A 91 -7.09 -3.89 -9.00
N ALA A 92 -5.90 -3.30 -9.12
CA ALA A 92 -5.53 -2.50 -10.30
C ALA A 92 -5.50 -3.36 -11.58
N GLY A 93 -4.97 -4.57 -11.50
CA GLY A 93 -4.97 -5.53 -12.60
C GLY A 93 -6.37 -5.93 -13.03
N ALA A 94 -7.26 -6.25 -12.10
CA ALA A 94 -8.66 -6.58 -12.38
C ALA A 94 -9.41 -5.42 -13.06
N LEU A 95 -9.16 -4.17 -12.63
CA LEU A 95 -9.71 -2.97 -13.27
C LEU A 95 -9.02 -2.63 -14.60
N SER A 96 -7.85 -3.22 -14.87
CA SER A 96 -7.12 -3.08 -16.14
C SER A 96 -7.61 -4.08 -17.20
N LEU A 97 -8.18 -5.21 -16.78
CA LEU A 97 -8.71 -6.23 -17.68
C LEU A 97 -9.93 -5.67 -18.42
N GLN A 98 -9.85 -5.67 -19.75
CA GLN A 98 -10.87 -5.15 -20.64
C GLN A 98 -12.13 -6.04 -20.60
N LEU A 99 -13.12 -5.68 -19.79
CA LEU A 99 -14.49 -6.21 -19.89
C LEU A 99 -15.32 -5.42 -20.94
N GLY A 100 -14.66 -4.75 -21.91
CA GLY A 100 -15.29 -3.86 -22.92
C GLY A 100 -14.30 -2.86 -23.56
N SER A 101 -14.82 -1.88 -24.32
CA SER A 101 -14.05 -0.95 -25.19
C SER A 101 -13.23 0.14 -24.47
N VAL A 102 -13.09 0.10 -23.15
CA VAL A 102 -12.32 1.10 -22.40
C VAL A 102 -11.52 0.41 -21.30
N GLY A 103 -10.26 0.07 -21.61
CA GLY A 103 -9.28 -0.27 -20.58
C GLY A 103 -8.91 0.99 -19.81
N ILE A 104 -9.31 1.09 -18.53
CA ILE A 104 -9.12 2.30 -17.70
C ILE A 104 -7.63 2.57 -17.39
N ILE A 105 -6.77 1.55 -17.51
CA ILE A 105 -5.37 1.59 -17.07
C ILE A 105 -4.39 1.24 -18.20
N THR A 106 -4.78 0.47 -19.22
CA THR A 106 -3.89 0.06 -20.31
C THR A 106 -4.07 0.95 -21.54
N GLY A 107 -2.97 1.47 -22.09
CA GLY A 107 -2.98 2.33 -23.29
C GLY A 107 -2.48 3.77 -23.09
N ASN A 108 -2.03 4.13 -21.87
CA ASN A 108 -1.37 5.41 -21.62
C ASN A 108 -0.18 5.25 -20.65
N VAL A 109 0.72 6.25 -20.63
CA VAL A 109 1.91 6.25 -19.78
C VAL A 109 1.55 6.20 -18.29
N GLN A 110 0.45 6.86 -17.89
CA GLN A 110 0.08 6.97 -16.48
C GLN A 110 -0.27 5.62 -15.85
N GLY A 111 -1.07 4.83 -16.56
CA GLY A 111 -1.47 3.50 -16.12
C GLY A 111 -0.31 2.50 -16.17
N SER A 112 0.61 2.61 -17.14
CA SER A 112 1.86 1.84 -17.13
C SER A 112 2.71 2.15 -15.90
N VAL A 113 2.89 3.43 -15.56
CA VAL A 113 3.62 3.84 -14.35
C VAL A 113 2.94 3.29 -13.09
N TRP A 114 1.60 3.30 -13.03
CA TRP A 114 0.87 2.76 -11.90
C TRP A 114 1.07 1.24 -11.75
N ILE A 115 0.80 0.45 -12.79
CA ILE A 115 0.90 -1.03 -12.71
C ILE A 115 2.33 -1.50 -12.44
N TYR A 116 3.30 -1.05 -13.24
CA TYR A 116 4.70 -1.45 -13.03
C TYR A 116 5.26 -0.87 -11.74
N GLY A 117 4.81 0.31 -11.35
CA GLY A 117 5.17 0.93 -10.08
C GLY A 117 4.70 0.10 -8.89
N ILE A 118 3.48 -0.46 -8.89
CA ILE A 118 3.02 -1.34 -7.80
C ILE A 118 3.97 -2.55 -7.66
N ALA A 119 4.35 -3.17 -8.78
CA ALA A 119 5.25 -4.32 -8.79
C ALA A 119 6.65 -4.02 -8.21
N ILE A 120 7.17 -2.81 -8.44
CA ILE A 120 8.47 -2.37 -7.92
C ILE A 120 8.37 -1.85 -6.48
N MET A 121 7.36 -1.05 -6.18
CA MET A 121 7.26 -0.35 -4.89
C MET A 121 6.78 -1.27 -3.76
N THR A 122 6.06 -2.35 -4.07
CA THR A 122 5.68 -3.37 -3.08
C THR A 122 6.89 -4.04 -2.40
N PRO A 123 7.87 -4.62 -3.13
CA PRO A 123 9.06 -5.19 -2.51
C PRO A 123 9.93 -4.11 -1.84
N VAL A 124 10.00 -2.89 -2.38
CA VAL A 124 10.69 -1.76 -1.72
C VAL A 124 10.07 -1.46 -0.36
N ALA A 125 8.75 -1.34 -0.27
CA ALA A 125 8.05 -1.10 0.98
C ALA A 125 8.26 -2.24 1.98
N ALA A 126 8.19 -3.50 1.52
CA ALA A 126 8.46 -4.66 2.36
C ALA A 126 9.91 -4.68 2.89
N TRP A 127 10.88 -4.34 2.04
CA TRP A 127 12.28 -4.22 2.43
C TRP A 127 12.50 -3.09 3.45
N LEU A 128 11.88 -1.93 3.26
CA LEU A 128 11.91 -0.81 4.21
C LEU A 128 11.29 -1.21 5.57
N ALA A 129 10.12 -1.86 5.56
CA ALA A 129 9.51 -2.38 6.78
C ALA A 129 10.42 -3.37 7.51
N TRP A 130 11.04 -4.31 6.77
CA TRP A 130 12.01 -5.24 7.33
C TRP A 130 13.23 -4.53 7.94
N ALA A 131 13.79 -3.53 7.24
CA ALA A 131 14.95 -2.79 7.72
C ALA A 131 14.65 -2.06 9.04
N VAL A 132 13.48 -1.41 9.13
CA VAL A 132 13.01 -0.73 10.35
C VAL A 132 12.77 -1.73 11.48
N LEU A 133 12.07 -2.84 11.22
CA LEU A 133 11.81 -3.85 12.26
C LEU A 133 13.11 -4.51 12.74
N ARG A 134 14.09 -4.68 11.87
CA ARG A 134 15.41 -5.21 12.23
C ARG A 134 16.21 -4.24 13.09
N SER A 135 16.10 -2.92 12.86
CA SER A 135 16.83 -1.93 13.66
C SER A 135 16.29 -1.81 15.07
N GLN A 136 14.99 -2.07 15.30
CA GLN A 136 14.36 -2.04 16.63
C GLN A 136 14.72 -3.25 17.52
N ARG A 137 15.31 -4.31 16.93
CA ARG A 137 15.71 -5.54 17.64
C ARG A 137 17.19 -5.54 18.05
N LYS A 138 17.94 -4.51 17.65
CA LYS A 138 19.34 -4.30 18.05
C LYS A 138 19.38 -3.38 19.25
#